data_AF-A0A6S6S4W6-F1
#
_entry.id   AF-A0A6S6S4W6-F1
#
_cell.length_a   1.000
_cell.length_b   1.000
_cell.length_c   1.000
_cell.angle_alpha   90.00
_cell.angle_beta   90.00
_cell.angle_gamma   90.00
#
_symmetry.space_group_name_H-M   'P 1'
#
loop_
_entity.id
_entity.type
_entity.pdbx_description
1 polymer ?
#
loop_
_entity_poly.entity_id
_entity_poly.type
_entity_poly.pdbx_seq_one_letter_code
_entity_poly.pdbx_strand_id
1 'polypeptide(L)' 'MDNVSTKKTDTVKLSCYIDKLSYAKFKNKSLNKGLSISAYLRFLIKKDLKEG' A
#
# COMPACT_ATOMS: atom_id res chain seq x y z
N MET A 1 4.30 -25.67 -22.45
CA MET A 1 3.37 -25.19 -21.40
C MET A 1 4.22 -24.74 -20.25
N ASP A 2 4.47 -23.44 -20.16
CA ASP A 2 5.37 -22.85 -19.18
C ASP A 2 4.80 -23.03 -17.76
N ASN A 3 5.63 -23.59 -16.87
CA ASN A 3 5.36 -23.70 -15.44
C ASN A 3 5.36 -22.28 -14.84
N VAL A 4 4.20 -21.62 -14.83
CA VAL A 4 3.98 -20.41 -14.04
C VAL A 4 3.96 -20.82 -12.56
N SER A 5 5.14 -20.87 -11.94
CA SER A 5 5.28 -20.95 -10.49
C SER A 5 4.60 -19.71 -9.88
N THR A 6 3.33 -19.84 -9.53
CA THR A 6 2.58 -18.87 -8.74
C THR A 6 3.14 -18.91 -7.31
N LYS A 7 4.32 -18.32 -7.10
CA LYS A 7 4.76 -17.96 -5.75
C LYS A 7 3.70 -17.02 -5.19
N LYS A 8 2.78 -17.56 -4.39
CA LYS A 8 1.92 -16.77 -3.53
C LYS A 8 2.87 -15.90 -2.72
N THR A 9 2.91 -14.61 -3.01
CA THR A 9 3.61 -13.66 -2.16
C THR A 9 2.90 -13.68 -0.83
N ASP A 10 3.62 -14.01 0.25
CA ASP A 10 3.07 -13.95 1.59
C ASP A 10 2.55 -12.53 1.85
N THR A 11 1.23 -12.40 1.97
CA THR A 11 0.59 -11.13 2.31
C THR A 11 0.12 -11.18 3.75
N VAL A 12 0.49 -10.17 4.53
CA VAL A 12 -0.02 -9.97 5.89
C VAL A 12 -1.10 -8.89 5.86
N LYS A 13 -2.23 -9.15 6.54
CA LYS A 13 -3.27 -8.13 6.73
C LYS A 13 -2.76 -7.08 7.71
N LEU A 14 -2.71 -5.82 7.25
CA LEU A 14 -2.46 -4.67 8.11
C LEU A 14 -3.79 -4.03 8.51
N SER A 15 -3.93 -3.68 9.78
CA SER A 15 -5.04 -2.87 10.30
C SER A 15 -4.46 -1.82 11.24
N CYS A 16 -4.82 -0.56 11.03
CA CYS A 16 -4.33 0.55 11.83
C CYS A 16 -5.43 1.60 12.03
N TYR A 17 -5.33 2.34 13.13
CA TYR A 17 -6.15 3.51 13.37
C TYR A 17 -5.39 4.74 12.91
N ILE A 18 -6.09 5.62 12.20
CA ILE A 18 -5.55 6.89 11.72
C ILE A 18 -6.59 7.96 11.98
N ASP A 19 -6.16 9.19 12.29
CA ASP A 19 -7.08 10.29 12.49
C ASP A 19 -7.78 10.69 11.17
N LYS A 20 -8.94 11.34 11.28
CA LYS A 20 -9.78 11.69 10.13
C LYS A 20 -9.09 12.62 9.14
N LEU A 21 -8.27 13.57 9.62
CA LEU A 21 -7.59 14.54 8.76
C LEU A 21 -6.48 13.87 7.96
N SER A 22 -5.69 13.03 8.61
CA SER A 22 -4.69 12.20 7.94
C SER A 22 -5.35 11.28 6.92
N TYR A 23 -6.48 10.65 7.26
CA TYR A 23 -7.19 9.79 6.32
C TYR A 23 -7.63 10.52 5.06
N ALA A 24 -8.26 11.69 5.20
CA ALA A 24 -8.66 12.50 4.07
C ALA A 24 -7.47 12.89 3.18
N LYS A 25 -6.35 13.30 3.81
CA LYS A 25 -5.11 13.65 3.12
C LYS A 25 -4.53 12.47 2.34
N PHE A 26 -4.43 11.29 2.95
CA PHE A 26 -3.91 10.08 2.29
C PHE A 26 -4.83 9.58 1.19
N LYS A 27 -6.15 9.65 1.38
CA LYS A 27 -7.15 9.30 0.37
C LYS A 27 -7.02 10.20 -0.87
N ASN A 28 -6.93 11.51 -0.70
CA ASN A 28 -6.76 12.43 -1.82
C ASN A 28 -5.43 12.21 -2.55
N LYS A 29 -4.35 11.99 -1.80
CA LYS A 29 -3.04 11.66 -2.40
C LYS A 29 -3.05 10.33 -3.16
N SER A 30 -3.78 9.32 -2.67
CA SER A 30 -3.89 8.05 -3.39
C SER A 30 -4.64 8.23 -4.70
N LEU A 31 -5.73 9.00 -4.71
CA LEU A 31 -6.51 9.33 -5.91
C LEU A 31 -5.68 10.09 -6.94
N ASN A 32 -4.90 11.08 -6.52
CA ASN A 32 -4.01 11.84 -7.41
C ASN A 32 -2.94 10.95 -8.08
N LYS A 33 -2.62 9.80 -7.48
CA LYS A 33 -1.70 8.79 -8.05
C LYS A 33 -2.41 7.68 -8.81
N GLY A 34 -3.74 7.69 -8.92
CA GLY A 34 -4.52 6.60 -9.51
C GLY A 34 -4.46 5.30 -8.70
N LEU A 35 -4.22 5.38 -7.39
CA LEU A 35 -4.09 4.22 -6.50
C LEU A 35 -5.25 4.13 -5.51
N SER A 36 -5.59 2.90 -5.14
CA SER A 36 -6.39 2.67 -3.93
C SER A 36 -5.60 3.11 -2.69
N ILE A 37 -6.31 3.45 -1.62
CA ILE A 37 -5.65 3.88 -0.38
C ILE A 37 -4.72 2.80 0.19
N SER A 38 -5.10 1.51 0.08
CA SER A 38 -4.27 0.39 0.54
C SER A 38 -3.03 0.20 -0.32
N ALA A 39 -3.12 0.41 -1.64
CA ALA A 39 -1.95 0.38 -2.52
C ALA A 39 -1.00 1.56 -2.25
N TYR A 40 -1.56 2.75 -1.99
CA TYR A 40 -0.77 3.93 -1.65
C TYR A 40 -0.05 3.78 -0.31
N LEU A 41 -0.69 3.20 0.71
CA LEU A 41 -0.03 2.89 1.99
C LEU A 41 1.13 1.91 1.80
N ARG A 42 0.95 0.84 1.02
CA ARG A 42 2.06 -0.08 0.68
C ARG A 42 3.21 0.61 -0.04
N PHE A 43 2.90 1.53 -0.96
CA PHE A 43 3.92 2.35 -1.64
C PHE A 43 4.72 3.20 -0.64
N LEU A 44 4.05 3.84 0.33
CA LEU A 44 4.72 4.63 1.36
C LEU A 44 5.60 3.77 2.27
N ILE A 45 5.09 2.65 2.76
CA ILE A 45 5.84 1.70 3.61
C ILE A 45 7.10 1.22 2.86
N LYS A 46 6.97 0.86 1.58
CA LYS A 46 8.11 0.42 0.76
C LYS A 46 9.13 1.54 0.55
N LYS A 47 8.69 2.79 0.46
CA LYS A 47 9.58 3.94 0.33
C LYS A 47 10.35 4.16 1.64
N ASP A 48 9.64 4.16 2.76
CA ASP A 48 10.21 4.33 4.11
C ASP A 48 11.26 3.25 4.41
N LEU A 49 10.94 1.98 4.18
CA LEU A 49 11.87 0.84 4.36
C LEU A 49 13.09 0.85 3.43
N LYS A 50 13.08 1.65 2.36
CA LYS A 50 14.22 1.78 1.43
C LYS A 50 15.13 2.96 1.78
N GLU A 51 14.59 3.95 2.49
CA GLU A 51 15.29 5.19 2.86
C GLU A 51 15.80 5.15 4.32
N GLY A 52 15.39 4.15 5.11
CA GLY A 52 15.85 3.90 6.48
C GLY A 52 16.93 2.84 6.63
#